data_AF-A0A8S4QIP4-F1
#
_entry.id   AF-A0A8S4QIP4-F1
#
_cell.length_a   1.000
_cell.length_b   1.000
_cell.length_c   1.000
_cell.angle_alpha   90.00
_cell.angle_beta   90.00
_cell.angle_gamma   90.00
#
_symmetry.space_group_name_H-M   'P 1'
#
loop_
_entity.id
_entity.type
_entity.pdbx_description
1 polymer ?
#
loop_
_entity_poly.entity_id
_entity_poly.type
_entity_poly.pdbx_seq_one_letter_code
_entity_poly.pdbx_strand_id
1 'polypeptide(L)'
;MDTPFVITVYTLSMPTFLTPGRHGYSVRFSRTRPDALAVATSQYYGLAGGGTLFFLELAPDGTTIVEMQKLEWTDGLFDVVRFLS
;
A
#
# COMPACT_ATOMS: atom_id res chain seq x y z
N MET A 1 -14.71 -11.61 10.20
CA MET A 1 -14.61 -10.17 9.91
C MET A 1 -13.14 -9.90 9.66
N ASP A 2 -12.73 -9.69 8.41
CA ASP A 2 -11.34 -9.31 8.11
C ASP A 2 -11.17 -7.83 8.47
N THR A 3 -10.30 -7.54 9.43
CA THR A 3 -9.89 -6.16 9.74
C THR A 3 -9.13 -5.60 8.55
N PRO A 4 -9.46 -4.39 8.06
CA PRO A 4 -8.73 -3.78 6.95
C PRO A 4 -7.29 -3.52 7.40
N PHE A 5 -6.32 -3.81 6.52
CA PHE A 5 -4.98 -3.30 6.70
C PHE A 5 -4.99 -1.77 6.50
N VAL A 6 -4.31 -1.06 7.40
CA VAL A 6 -4.34 0.40 7.51
C VAL A 6 -2.93 0.93 7.34
N ILE A 7 -2.73 1.81 6.36
CA ILE A 7 -1.45 2.47 6.11
C ILE A 7 -1.55 3.89 6.65
N THR A 8 -0.74 4.21 7.66
CA THR A 8 -0.64 5.56 8.22
C THR A 8 0.77 6.10 7.97
N VAL A 9 0.86 7.28 7.36
CA VAL A 9 2.14 7.97 7.16
C VAL A 9 2.31 9.00 8.27
N TYR A 10 3.47 9.03 8.91
CA TYR A 10 3.74 9.90 10.05
C TYR A 10 4.09 11.32 9.57
N THR A 11 3.07 12.10 9.27
CA THR A 11 3.13 13.56 9.07
C THR A 11 2.42 14.27 10.23
N LEU A 12 2.37 15.60 10.20
CA LEU A 12 1.63 16.40 11.19
C LEU A 12 0.14 16.01 11.28
N SER A 13 -0.45 15.57 10.17
CA SER A 13 -1.88 15.20 10.04
C SER A 13 -2.12 13.70 10.05
N MET A 14 -1.08 12.86 10.06
CA MET A 14 -1.16 11.40 10.12
C MET A 14 -2.18 10.78 9.13
N PRO A 15 -2.09 11.07 7.82
CA PRO A 15 -3.06 10.60 6.85
C PRO A 15 -3.07 9.08 6.78
N THR A 16 -4.23 8.52 6.48
CA THR A 16 -4.48 7.08 6.54
C THR A 16 -5.17 6.58 5.28
N PHE A 17 -4.71 5.43 4.77
CA PHE A 17 -5.30 4.71 3.64
C PHE A 17 -5.74 3.30 4.07
N LEU A 18 -6.95 2.90 3.70
CA LEU A 18 -7.54 1.61 4.07
C LEU A 18 -7.51 0.65 2.89
N THR A 19 -7.12 -0.60 3.15
CA THR A 19 -7.21 -1.70 2.17
C THR A 19 -8.20 -2.77 2.66
N PRO A 20 -9.50 -2.67 2.33
CA PRO A 20 -10.52 -3.59 2.82
C PRO A 20 -10.29 -5.02 2.33
N GLY A 21 -10.49 -6.01 3.22
CA GLY A 21 -10.37 -7.43 2.89
C GLY A 21 -8.96 -7.88 2.47
N ARG A 22 -7.94 -7.07 2.80
CA ARG A 22 -6.54 -7.32 2.44
C ARG A 22 -5.65 -7.14 3.66
N HIS A 23 -4.62 -7.97 3.70
CA HIS A 23 -3.57 -7.98 4.72
C HIS A 23 -2.29 -7.40 4.13
N GLY A 24 -1.67 -6.46 4.83
CA GLY A 24 -0.44 -5.82 4.38
C GLY A 24 0.78 -6.69 4.62
N TYR A 25 1.70 -6.68 3.65
CA TYR A 25 2.95 -7.45 3.71
C TYR A 25 4.18 -6.56 3.64
N SER A 26 4.21 -5.61 2.72
CA SER A 26 5.38 -4.77 2.50
C SER A 26 4.94 -3.37 2.09
N VAL A 27 5.58 -2.36 2.67
CA VAL A 27 5.40 -0.94 2.35
C VAL A 27 6.77 -0.37 2.03
N ARG A 28 6.91 0.31 0.89
CA ARG A 28 8.17 0.91 0.44
C ARG A 28 7.93 2.28 -0.15
N PHE A 29 8.66 3.28 0.34
CA PHE A 29 8.76 4.58 -0.32
C PHE A 29 9.63 4.50 -1.57
N SER A 30 9.34 5.33 -2.57
CA SER A 30 10.23 5.48 -3.72
C SER A 30 11.54 6.13 -3.31
N ARG A 31 12.63 5.71 -3.95
CA ARG A 31 13.96 6.31 -3.74
C ARG A 31 14.12 7.67 -4.42
N THR A 32 13.37 7.90 -5.48
CA THR A 32 13.43 9.11 -6.32
C THR A 32 12.33 10.10 -5.96
N ARG A 33 11.22 9.60 -5.41
CA ARG A 33 10.03 10.37 -5.06
C ARG A 33 9.60 10.09 -3.62
N PRO A 34 10.00 10.91 -2.64
CA PRO A 34 9.71 10.64 -1.22
C PRO A 34 8.21 10.72 -0.88
N ASP A 35 7.42 11.35 -1.75
CA ASP A 35 5.96 11.43 -1.75
C ASP A 35 5.28 10.14 -2.22
N ALA A 36 5.98 9.30 -3.01
CA ALA A 36 5.41 8.08 -3.56
C ALA A 36 5.73 6.87 -2.66
N LEU A 37 4.75 5.99 -2.48
CA LEU A 37 4.92 4.71 -1.81
C LEU A 37 4.16 3.58 -2.51
N ALA A 38 4.73 2.38 -2.45
CA ALA A 38 4.14 1.16 -2.96
C ALA A 38 3.82 0.21 -1.80
N VAL A 39 2.64 -0.39 -1.83
CA VAL A 39 2.11 -1.25 -0.76
C VAL A 39 1.66 -2.58 -1.32
N ALA A 40 2.38 -3.64 -0.99
CA ALA A 40 2.01 -5.01 -1.30
C ALA A 40 1.08 -5.56 -0.22
N THR A 41 -0.03 -6.13 -0.69
CA THR A 41 -1.06 -6.75 0.15
C THR A 41 -1.47 -8.09 -0.44
N SER A 42 -2.02 -8.97 0.39
CA SER A 42 -2.64 -10.22 -0.06
C SER A 42 -3.96 -10.48 0.66
N GLN A 43 -4.86 -11.21 0.01
CA GLN A 43 -6.08 -11.71 0.64
C GLN A 43 -5.76 -12.91 1.54
N TYR A 44 -6.65 -13.22 2.48
CA TYR A 44 -6.61 -14.42 3.32
C TYR A 44 -5.22 -14.73 3.92
N TYR A 45 -4.53 -13.70 4.43
CA TYR A 45 -3.18 -13.84 5.01
C TYR A 45 -2.18 -14.52 4.04
N GLY A 46 -2.35 -14.33 2.74
CA GLY A 46 -1.47 -14.89 1.72
C GLY A 46 -1.50 -16.42 1.62
N LEU A 47 -2.42 -17.07 2.32
CA LEU A 47 -2.64 -18.53 2.26
C LEU A 47 -3.46 -18.91 1.03
N ALA A 48 -4.32 -18.01 0.57
CA ALA A 48 -5.16 -18.14 -0.60
C ALA A 48 -5.53 -16.75 -1.15
N GLY A 49 -6.03 -16.69 -2.39
CA GLY A 49 -6.51 -15.45 -3.00
C GLY A 49 -5.41 -14.55 -3.57
N GLY A 50 -5.87 -13.44 -4.14
CA GLY A 50 -5.02 -12.59 -4.99
C GLY A 50 -4.26 -11.50 -4.24
N GLY A 51 -3.00 -11.32 -4.62
CA GLY A 51 -2.17 -10.19 -4.23
C GLY A 51 -2.63 -8.88 -4.86
N THR A 52 -2.32 -7.76 -4.23
CA THR A 52 -2.54 -6.43 -4.80
C THR A 52 -1.44 -5.48 -4.39
N LEU A 53 -0.93 -4.77 -5.38
CA LEU A 53 0.03 -3.68 -5.22
C LEU A 53 -0.71 -2.37 -5.39
N PHE A 54 -0.72 -1.57 -4.34
CA PHE A 54 -1.20 -0.20 -4.38
C PHE A 54 -0.01 0.73 -4.58
N PHE A 55 -0.11 1.61 -5.57
CA PHE A 55 0.77 2.77 -5.70
C PHE A 55 0.03 3.96 -5.13
N LEU A 56 0.60 4.54 -4.09
CA LEU A 56 0.03 5.67 -3.37
C LEU A 56 0.97 6.86 -3.46
N GLU A 57 0.39 8.06 -3.39
CA GLU A 57 1.12 9.32 -3.33
C GLU A 57 0.61 10.14 -2.14
N LEU A 58 1.53 10.67 -1.35
CA LEU A 58 1.25 11.60 -0.28
C LEU A 58 1.06 12.99 -0.90
N ALA A 59 -0.10 13.61 -0.67
CA ALA A 59 -0.34 14.96 -1.15
C ALA A 59 0.72 15.95 -0.61
N PRO A 60 1.04 17.03 -1.34
CA PRO A 60 2.11 17.97 -0.94
C PRO A 60 1.92 18.61 0.43
N ASP A 61 0.68 18.72 0.91
CA ASP A 61 0.34 19.23 2.23
C ASP A 61 0.50 18.20 3.36
N GLY A 62 0.80 16.94 3.01
CA GLY A 62 0.94 15.81 3.92
C GLY A 62 -0.37 15.38 4.58
N THR A 63 -1.53 15.88 4.13
CA THR A 63 -2.83 15.65 4.79
C THR A 63 -3.63 14.52 4.21
N THR A 64 -3.28 14.06 3.01
CA THR A 64 -4.02 13.00 2.31
C THR A 64 -3.06 12.05 1.61
N ILE A 65 -3.51 10.79 1.49
CA ILE A 65 -2.86 9.75 0.67
C ILE A 65 -3.81 9.45 -0.48
N VAL A 66 -3.31 9.51 -1.71
CA VAL A 66 -4.07 9.30 -2.94
C VAL A 66 -3.64 7.99 -3.56
N GLU A 67 -4.60 7.16 -4.00
CA GLU A 67 -4.32 5.97 -4.81
C GLU A 67 -4.06 6.40 -6.26
N MET A 68 -2.83 6.16 -6.74
CA MET A 68 -2.42 6.49 -8.10
C MET A 68 -2.65 5.33 -9.07
N GLN A 69 -2.39 4.11 -8.62
CA GLN A 69 -2.58 2.90 -9.41
C GLN A 69 -2.77 1.68 -8.50
N LYS A 70 -3.52 0.70 -9.01
CA LYS A 70 -3.71 -0.60 -8.38
C LYS A 70 -3.45 -1.71 -9.38
N LEU A 71 -2.59 -2.65 -9.01
CA LEU A 71 -2.31 -3.87 -9.78
C LEU A 71 -2.77 -5.08 -8.98
N GLU A 72 -3.43 -6.02 -9.63
CA GLU A 72 -3.97 -7.22 -9.00
C GLU A 72 -3.33 -8.47 -9.61
N TRP A 73 -3.02 -9.44 -8.76
CA TRP A 73 -2.50 -10.74 -9.15
C TRP A 73 -3.45 -11.83 -8.69
N THR A 74 -3.48 -12.94 -9.43
CA THR A 74 -4.22 -14.15 -9.03
C THR A 74 -3.54 -14.87 -7.86
N ASP A 75 -2.22 -14.74 -7.75
CA ASP A 75 -1.41 -15.31 -6.66
C ASP A 75 -1.10 -14.26 -5.60
N GLY A 76 -0.70 -14.71 -4.40
CA GLY A 76 -0.29 -13.84 -3.30
C GLY A 76 0.91 -12.96 -3.65
N LEU A 77 0.86 -11.70 -3.23
CA LEU A 77 1.95 -10.74 -3.35
C LEU A 77 2.49 -10.37 -1.96
N PHE A 78 3.79 -10.56 -1.77
CA PHE A 78 4.42 -10.53 -0.45
C PHE A 78 5.50 -9.46 -0.30
N ASP A 79 6.08 -8.96 -1.39
CA ASP A 79 7.15 -7.97 -1.30
C ASP A 79 7.14 -6.94 -2.44
N VAL A 80 7.74 -5.80 -2.15
CA VAL A 80 8.09 -4.74 -3.09
C VAL A 80 9.61 -4.60 -3.05
N VAL A 81 10.30 -5.31 -3.95
CA VAL A 81 11.77 -5.36 -3.96
C VAL A 81 12.39 -4.02 -4.39
N ARG A 82 11.78 -3.35 -5.36
CA ARG A 82 12.24 -2.06 -5.89
C ARG A 82 11.07 -1.20 -6.33
N PHE A 83 10.87 -0.08 -5.66
CA PHE A 83 10.03 0.99 -6.14
C PHE A 83 10.93 2.18 -6.53
N LEU A 84 10.96 2.49 -7.82
CA LEU A 84 11.85 3.49 -8.45
C LEU A 84 11.08 4.61 -9.14
N SER A 85 9.75 4.69 -8.95
CA SER A 85 8.90 5.64 -9.67
C SER A 85 9.12 7.08 -9.23
#